data_AF-A0A832F4L3-F1
#
_entry.id   AF-A0A832F4L3-F1
#
_cell.length_a   1.000
_cell.length_b   1.000
_cell.length_c   1.000
_cell.angle_alpha   90.00
_cell.angle_beta   90.00
_cell.angle_gamma   90.00
#
_symmetry.space_group_name_H-M   'P 1'
#
loop_
_entity.id
_entity.type
_entity.pdbx_description
1 polymer ?
#
loop_
_entity_poly.entity_id
_entity_poly.type
_entity_poly.pdbx_seq_one_letter_code
_entity_poly.pdbx_strand_id
1 'polypeptide(L)'
;MDALERRDRITIRGARQHNLKNINLEIPRDKLVVITGLSGSGKSSLAFDTLYAEGQRRYVESLSAYARQFLGQMDKPDVDFIGGLSPAVSIDQKSTSRNPRSTVGTVTEVYDYLRLLFARIGRPHCPQCGREISQQTVEQMVDRILELPEGTRIQLLAPIVRGRKGEYRKEIEEIRKEGYTRVRIDRKPYDLSVDDPPELDRYKQHWIDITVDRIVVKPGVERRLADSLETALKKGEGTVSVEVLGEEAPTEMIFSERFACSVCGIGLEEIAPRTFSFNSPYGACPDCHGLGTRTEFDPDLIAPNKNLSIEEGAIVALLPKTTGSGYGDYLTGLFRGVAERFGFTLRTPLKDLTPQQFKALFYGVEGAVTVSFRNKWGRIRSFHSDYPGIVAMLERRMKETSSDWVREELQKYQSVRPCPVCKGKRLKPEALAVTINGSNISEVTALSIRQALNYFANLQLTPREETIARQILKEIRTRLGFLVDVGLDYLTLDRAAATLAGGEAQRIRLATQIGSGLMGVLYILDEPSIGLHQRDNAKLIHTLLRLRDIGNTIIVVEHDEETIRAADHIVDIGPGAGEHGGYVVAQGTVSDIIAEPTSITGQYL
;
A
#
# COMPACT_ATOMS: atom_id res chain seq x y z
N MET A 1 -39.57 -35.44 -17.02
CA MET A 1 -38.50 -34.78 -16.25
C MET A 1 -39.14 -33.70 -15.43
N ASP A 2 -39.16 -33.93 -14.12
CA ASP A 2 -39.87 -33.11 -13.14
C ASP A 2 -39.25 -31.71 -13.06
N ALA A 3 -40.05 -30.70 -12.70
CA ALA A 3 -39.59 -29.32 -12.55
C ALA A 3 -38.48 -29.13 -11.49
N LEU A 4 -38.31 -30.12 -10.60
CA LEU A 4 -37.22 -30.22 -9.63
C LEU A 4 -35.89 -30.69 -10.26
N GLU A 5 -35.90 -31.68 -11.17
CA GLU A 5 -34.68 -32.15 -11.86
C GLU A 5 -34.04 -31.05 -12.73
N ARG A 6 -34.85 -30.10 -13.23
CA ARG A 6 -34.37 -28.93 -13.99
C ARG A 6 -33.62 -27.90 -13.14
N ARG A 7 -33.68 -27.96 -11.81
CA ARG A 7 -33.00 -26.99 -10.92
C ARG A 7 -31.56 -27.35 -10.60
N ASP A 8 -31.17 -28.60 -10.82
CA ASP A 8 -29.87 -29.14 -10.40
C ASP A 8 -28.83 -29.17 -11.52
N ARG A 9 -29.18 -28.67 -12.71
CA ARG A 9 -28.30 -28.65 -13.88
C ARG A 9 -28.35 -27.32 -14.63
N ILE A 10 -27.21 -26.90 -15.16
CA ILE A 10 -27.10 -25.83 -16.16
C ILE A 10 -27.30 -26.48 -17.53
N THR A 11 -28.36 -26.12 -18.23
CA THR A 11 -28.66 -26.66 -19.56
C THR A 11 -28.26 -25.66 -20.63
N ILE A 12 -27.48 -26.09 -21.61
CA ILE A 12 -27.02 -25.27 -22.74
C ILE A 12 -27.52 -25.92 -24.01
N ARG A 13 -28.20 -25.15 -24.87
CA ARG A 13 -28.68 -25.60 -26.17
C ARG A 13 -28.19 -24.67 -27.28
N GLY A 14 -27.61 -25.27 -28.30
CA GLY A 14 -27.15 -24.60 -29.51
C GLY A 14 -26.10 -23.51 -29.28
N ALA A 15 -25.06 -23.77 -28.49
CA ALA A 15 -23.96 -22.81 -28.36
C ALA A 15 -23.07 -22.80 -29.62
N ARG A 16 -22.86 -21.61 -30.18
CA ARG A 16 -22.17 -21.36 -31.46
C ARG A 16 -21.10 -20.26 -31.39
N GLN A 17 -20.82 -19.78 -30.18
CA GLN A 17 -19.80 -18.75 -29.97
C GLN A 17 -18.43 -19.19 -30.55
N HIS A 18 -17.83 -18.33 -31.38
CA HIS A 18 -16.56 -18.59 -32.07
C HIS A 18 -16.57 -19.87 -32.93
N ASN A 19 -15.86 -20.93 -32.51
CA ASN A 19 -15.74 -22.18 -33.26
C ASN A 19 -16.67 -23.29 -32.74
N LEU A 20 -17.53 -23.01 -31.75
CA LEU A 20 -18.48 -23.99 -31.21
C LEU A 20 -19.49 -24.44 -32.28
N LYS A 21 -19.75 -25.74 -32.35
CA LYS A 21 -20.49 -26.38 -33.45
C LYS A 21 -21.94 -26.67 -33.06
N ASN A 22 -22.67 -25.64 -32.64
CA ASN A 22 -24.07 -25.74 -32.22
C ASN A 22 -24.28 -26.78 -31.11
N ILE A 23 -23.41 -26.76 -30.09
CA ILE A 23 -23.34 -27.81 -29.09
C ILE A 23 -24.48 -27.73 -28.08
N ASN A 24 -24.91 -28.90 -27.60
CA ASN A 24 -25.87 -29.06 -26.51
C ASN A 24 -25.17 -29.79 -25.37
N LEU A 25 -25.25 -29.27 -24.15
CA LEU A 25 -24.68 -29.94 -22.99
C LEU A 25 -25.43 -29.61 -21.70
N GLU A 26 -25.23 -30.46 -20.70
CA GLU A 26 -25.80 -30.29 -19.36
C GLU A 26 -24.70 -30.35 -18.31
N ILE A 27 -24.52 -29.30 -17.52
CA ILE A 27 -23.51 -29.26 -16.45
C ILE A 27 -24.21 -29.45 -15.10
N PRO A 28 -23.76 -30.37 -14.22
CA PRO A 28 -24.32 -30.49 -12.88
C PRO A 28 -24.01 -29.24 -12.04
N ARG A 29 -25.00 -28.75 -11.28
CA ARG A 29 -24.82 -27.66 -10.32
C ARG A 29 -24.24 -28.19 -9.01
N ASP A 30 -23.65 -27.28 -8.25
CA ASP A 30 -23.04 -27.53 -6.93
C ASP A 30 -21.92 -28.58 -6.98
N LYS A 31 -21.27 -28.66 -8.14
CA LYS A 31 -20.16 -29.57 -8.46
C LYS A 31 -18.93 -28.80 -8.94
N LEU A 32 -17.78 -29.45 -8.80
CA LEU A 32 -16.53 -29.06 -9.46
C LEU A 32 -16.50 -29.69 -10.85
N VAL A 33 -16.64 -28.85 -11.87
CA VAL A 33 -16.70 -29.24 -13.26
C VAL A 33 -15.40 -28.80 -13.95
N VAL A 34 -14.73 -29.71 -14.64
CA VAL A 34 -13.53 -29.39 -15.41
C VAL A 34 -13.84 -29.43 -16.91
N ILE A 35 -13.53 -28.36 -17.62
CA ILE A 35 -13.55 -28.30 -19.09
C ILE A 35 -12.12 -28.50 -19.58
N THR A 36 -11.90 -29.53 -20.38
CA THR A 36 -10.58 -29.93 -20.87
C THR A 36 -10.61 -30.19 -22.39
N GLY A 37 -9.47 -30.58 -22.97
CA GLY A 37 -9.27 -30.75 -24.42
C GLY A 37 -8.23 -29.79 -25.00
N LEU A 38 -7.87 -29.93 -26.28
CA LEU A 38 -6.70 -29.25 -26.89
C LEU A 38 -6.76 -27.71 -26.83
N SER A 39 -5.59 -27.05 -26.90
CA SER A 39 -5.53 -25.59 -27.04
C SER A 39 -6.26 -25.14 -28.32
N GLY A 40 -7.13 -24.14 -28.20
CA GLY A 40 -7.98 -23.69 -29.31
C GLY A 40 -9.17 -24.62 -29.64
N SER A 41 -9.47 -25.62 -28.81
CA SER A 41 -10.61 -26.52 -29.06
C SER A 41 -11.98 -25.88 -28.82
N GLY A 42 -12.05 -24.74 -28.13
CA GLY A 42 -13.31 -24.04 -27.81
C GLY A 42 -13.65 -23.98 -26.31
N LYS A 43 -12.74 -24.41 -25.42
CA LYS A 43 -12.89 -24.36 -23.96
C LYS A 43 -13.29 -22.98 -23.43
N SER A 44 -12.47 -21.97 -23.74
CA SER A 44 -12.71 -20.60 -23.30
C SER A 44 -13.96 -19.99 -23.96
N SER A 45 -14.25 -20.37 -25.20
CA SER A 45 -15.48 -19.95 -25.89
C SER A 45 -16.75 -20.45 -25.20
N LEU A 46 -16.73 -21.68 -24.67
CA LEU A 46 -17.83 -22.19 -23.86
C LEU A 46 -17.85 -21.59 -22.44
N ALA A 47 -16.72 -21.61 -21.75
CA ALA A 47 -16.64 -21.20 -20.34
C ALA A 47 -16.82 -19.68 -20.17
N PHE A 48 -16.04 -18.88 -20.88
CA PHE A 48 -15.99 -17.43 -20.69
C PHE A 48 -16.92 -16.68 -21.63
N ASP A 49 -16.81 -16.94 -22.93
CA ASP A 49 -17.54 -16.14 -23.94
C ASP A 49 -19.03 -16.52 -24.02
N THR A 50 -19.41 -17.69 -23.47
CA THR A 50 -20.81 -18.14 -23.41
C THR A 50 -21.36 -18.13 -21.98
N LEU A 51 -20.85 -19.00 -21.10
CA LEU A 51 -21.42 -19.18 -19.75
C LEU A 51 -21.20 -17.98 -18.82
N TYR A 52 -19.97 -17.50 -18.69
CA TYR A 52 -19.66 -16.32 -17.88
C TYR A 52 -20.36 -15.08 -18.42
N ALA A 53 -20.24 -14.82 -19.73
CA ALA A 53 -20.85 -13.67 -20.38
C ALA A 53 -22.38 -13.63 -20.15
N GLU A 54 -23.07 -14.76 -20.33
CA GLU A 54 -24.52 -14.82 -20.11
C GLU A 54 -24.90 -14.71 -18.62
N GLY A 55 -24.12 -15.33 -17.72
CA GLY A 55 -24.36 -15.28 -16.28
C GLY A 55 -24.19 -13.88 -15.71
N GLN A 56 -23.15 -13.17 -16.14
CA GLN A 56 -22.91 -11.78 -15.78
C GLN A 56 -23.99 -10.86 -16.37
N ARG A 57 -24.32 -11.02 -17.67
CA ARG A 57 -25.34 -10.20 -18.35
C ARG A 57 -26.68 -10.28 -17.65
N ARG A 58 -27.19 -11.49 -17.38
CA ARG A 58 -28.49 -11.70 -16.71
C ARG A 58 -28.52 -11.08 -15.32
N TYR A 59 -27.43 -11.19 -14.57
CA TYR A 59 -27.33 -10.59 -13.24
C TYR A 59 -27.34 -9.07 -13.31
N VAL A 60 -26.53 -8.45 -14.16
CA VAL A 60 -26.44 -6.99 -14.24
C VAL A 60 -27.70 -6.37 -14.85
N GLU A 61 -28.40 -7.05 -15.77
CA GLU A 61 -29.73 -6.66 -16.27
C GLU A 61 -30.82 -6.60 -15.18
N SER A 62 -30.60 -7.27 -14.06
CA SER A 62 -31.50 -7.26 -12.89
C SER A 62 -31.24 -6.09 -11.93
N LEU A 63 -30.06 -5.46 -11.99
CA LEU A 63 -29.65 -4.42 -11.02
C LEU A 63 -30.42 -3.11 -11.17
N SER A 64 -30.68 -2.66 -12.40
CA SER A 64 -31.47 -1.46 -12.66
C SER A 64 -32.04 -1.41 -14.08
N ALA A 65 -33.12 -0.66 -14.27
CA ALA A 65 -33.69 -0.39 -15.59
C ALA A 65 -32.68 0.33 -16.51
N TYR A 66 -31.83 1.19 -15.95
CA TYR A 66 -30.78 1.90 -16.67
C TYR A 66 -29.67 0.94 -17.15
N ALA A 67 -29.18 0.05 -16.27
CA ALA A 67 -28.19 -0.96 -16.64
C ALA A 67 -28.68 -1.86 -17.78
N ARG A 68 -29.99 -2.19 -17.79
CA ARG A 68 -30.61 -2.97 -18.87
C ARG A 68 -30.56 -2.25 -20.22
N GLN A 69 -30.71 -0.93 -20.27
CA GLN A 69 -30.60 -0.15 -21.51
C GLN A 69 -29.16 -0.15 -22.05
N PHE A 70 -28.16 -0.04 -21.18
CA PHE A 70 -26.75 -0.07 -21.57
C PHE A 70 -26.30 -1.46 -22.02
N LEU A 71 -26.70 -2.52 -21.29
CA LEU A 71 -26.34 -3.89 -21.64
C LEU A 71 -27.06 -4.42 -22.87
N GLY A 72 -28.23 -3.88 -23.21
CA GLY A 72 -28.92 -4.21 -24.46
C GLY A 72 -28.11 -3.86 -25.72
N GLN A 73 -27.07 -3.03 -25.60
CA GLN A 73 -26.16 -2.69 -26.69
C GLN A 73 -24.94 -3.62 -26.80
N MET A 74 -24.71 -4.51 -25.83
CA MET A 74 -23.60 -5.48 -25.89
C MET A 74 -24.00 -6.68 -26.73
N ASP A 75 -23.04 -7.24 -27.48
CA ASP A 75 -23.24 -8.46 -28.24
C ASP A 75 -23.61 -9.61 -27.30
N LYS A 76 -24.78 -10.21 -27.52
CA LYS A 76 -25.22 -11.39 -26.79
C LYS A 76 -24.42 -12.60 -27.28
N PRO A 77 -24.01 -13.51 -26.39
CA PRO A 77 -23.41 -14.77 -26.81
C PRO A 77 -24.33 -15.52 -27.80
N ASP A 78 -23.76 -16.10 -28.84
CA ASP A 78 -24.53 -16.88 -29.82
C ASP A 78 -24.90 -18.26 -29.24
N VAL A 79 -26.08 -18.31 -28.63
CA VAL A 79 -26.65 -19.50 -28.01
C VAL A 79 -28.18 -19.47 -28.09
N ASP A 80 -28.82 -20.61 -28.36
CA ASP A 80 -30.28 -20.69 -28.44
C ASP A 80 -30.95 -20.59 -27.06
N PHE A 81 -30.42 -21.34 -26.10
CA PHE A 81 -30.99 -21.38 -24.76
C PHE A 81 -29.95 -21.77 -23.71
N ILE A 82 -29.95 -21.02 -22.59
CA ILE A 82 -29.25 -21.41 -21.36
C ILE A 82 -30.22 -21.35 -20.19
N GLY A 83 -30.38 -22.46 -19.47
CA GLY A 83 -31.22 -22.61 -18.28
C GLY A 83 -30.41 -22.99 -17.04
N GLY A 84 -30.91 -22.67 -15.84
CA GLY A 84 -30.27 -23.05 -14.57
C GLY A 84 -28.99 -22.28 -14.23
N LEU A 85 -28.71 -21.18 -14.93
CA LEU A 85 -27.47 -20.40 -14.77
C LEU A 85 -27.52 -19.48 -13.54
N SER A 86 -26.56 -19.65 -12.64
CA SER A 86 -26.31 -18.75 -11.50
C SER A 86 -25.61 -17.45 -11.96
N PRO A 87 -25.65 -16.37 -11.13
CA PRO A 87 -24.74 -15.24 -11.31
C PRO A 87 -23.30 -15.73 -11.42
N ALA A 88 -22.59 -15.30 -12.46
CA ALA A 88 -21.27 -15.81 -12.78
C ALA A 88 -20.16 -14.84 -12.37
N VAL A 89 -19.07 -15.39 -11.84
CA VAL A 89 -17.84 -14.66 -11.48
C VAL A 89 -16.67 -15.33 -12.18
N SER A 90 -15.95 -14.56 -13.00
CA SER A 90 -14.72 -15.03 -13.65
C SER A 90 -13.51 -14.85 -12.72
N ILE A 91 -12.58 -15.79 -12.80
CA ILE A 91 -11.25 -15.70 -12.18
C ILE A 91 -10.23 -16.08 -13.26
N ASP A 92 -9.91 -15.10 -14.11
CA ASP A 92 -8.99 -15.20 -15.23
C ASP A 92 -7.61 -14.59 -14.92
N GLN A 93 -6.65 -14.81 -15.81
CA GLN A 93 -5.29 -14.26 -15.71
C GLN A 93 -5.17 -12.82 -16.23
N LYS A 94 -6.27 -12.22 -16.72
CA LYS A 94 -6.24 -10.84 -17.25
C LYS A 94 -5.80 -9.89 -16.13
N SER A 95 -4.76 -9.12 -16.43
CA SER A 95 -3.89 -8.47 -15.45
C SER A 95 -4.66 -7.72 -14.35
N THR A 96 -4.22 -7.92 -13.11
CA THR A 96 -4.51 -7.02 -11.98
C THR A 96 -4.24 -5.57 -12.38
N SER A 97 -5.03 -4.66 -11.78
CA SER A 97 -4.89 -3.21 -11.93
C SER A 97 -3.42 -2.76 -11.96
N ARG A 98 -3.00 -2.13 -13.06
CA ARG A 98 -1.66 -1.52 -13.21
C ARG A 98 -1.51 -0.22 -12.41
N ASN A 99 -2.45 0.09 -11.53
CA ASN A 99 -2.39 1.29 -10.72
C ASN A 99 -1.19 1.21 -9.75
N PRO A 100 -0.24 2.16 -9.79
CA PRO A 100 0.96 2.13 -8.94
C PRO A 100 0.64 2.23 -7.45
N ARG A 101 -0.57 2.70 -7.09
CA ARG A 101 -1.02 2.76 -5.70
C ARG A 101 -1.61 1.44 -5.19
N SER A 102 -1.98 0.52 -6.06
CA SER A 102 -2.52 -0.78 -5.63
C SER A 102 -1.40 -1.69 -5.10
N THR A 103 -1.61 -2.27 -3.93
CA THR A 103 -0.78 -3.32 -3.31
C THR A 103 -1.60 -4.58 -3.05
N VAL A 104 -0.92 -5.70 -2.74
CA VAL A 104 -1.57 -6.94 -2.29
C VAL A 104 -2.55 -6.67 -1.14
N GLY A 105 -2.16 -5.88 -0.15
CA GLY A 105 -3.00 -5.52 0.99
C GLY A 105 -4.25 -4.73 0.61
N THR A 106 -4.18 -3.86 -0.42
CA THR A 106 -5.36 -3.13 -0.89
C THR A 106 -6.28 -3.99 -1.75
N VAL A 107 -5.74 -4.90 -2.57
CA VAL A 107 -6.54 -5.78 -3.43
C VAL A 107 -7.30 -6.82 -2.60
N THR A 108 -6.70 -7.25 -1.49
CA THR A 108 -7.28 -8.23 -0.55
C THR A 108 -8.12 -7.58 0.55
N GLU A 109 -8.22 -6.25 0.56
CA GLU A 109 -8.85 -5.44 1.63
C GLU A 109 -8.23 -5.61 3.03
N VAL A 110 -7.21 -6.46 3.19
CA VAL A 110 -6.51 -6.65 4.48
C VAL A 110 -5.99 -5.32 4.99
N TYR A 111 -5.46 -4.47 4.10
CA TYR A 111 -4.98 -3.14 4.48
C TYR A 111 -6.09 -2.26 5.06
N ASP A 112 -7.32 -2.33 4.57
CA ASP A 112 -8.43 -1.54 5.09
C ASP A 112 -8.79 -1.94 6.52
N TYR A 113 -8.78 -3.24 6.82
CA TYR A 113 -8.92 -3.73 8.18
C TYR A 113 -7.74 -3.34 9.08
N LEU A 114 -6.50 -3.33 8.55
CA LEU A 114 -5.35 -2.81 9.28
C LEU A 114 -5.53 -1.35 9.66
N ARG A 115 -5.98 -0.49 8.73
CA ARG A 115 -6.24 0.91 9.04
C ARG A 115 -7.27 1.07 10.15
N LEU A 116 -8.31 0.22 10.14
CA LEU A 116 -9.34 0.23 11.16
C LEU A 116 -8.78 -0.24 12.51
N LEU A 117 -7.97 -1.30 12.52
CA LEU A 117 -7.29 -1.81 13.72
C LEU A 117 -6.38 -0.74 14.35
N PHE A 118 -5.48 -0.15 13.55
CA PHE A 118 -4.56 0.90 14.00
C PHE A 118 -5.29 2.16 14.46
N ALA A 119 -6.43 2.50 13.88
CA ALA A 119 -7.24 3.62 14.34
C ALA A 119 -7.95 3.37 15.67
N ARG A 120 -8.25 2.11 16.00
CA ARG A 120 -9.03 1.76 17.20
C ARG A 120 -8.20 1.43 18.41
N ILE A 121 -7.06 0.75 18.22
CA ILE A 121 -6.21 0.29 19.32
C ILE A 121 -4.74 0.72 19.18
N GLY A 122 -4.40 1.46 18.12
CA GLY A 122 -3.05 1.96 17.93
C GLY A 122 -2.70 3.05 18.93
N ARG A 123 -1.50 2.97 19.51
CA ARG A 123 -0.96 3.95 20.44
C ARG A 123 -0.14 4.97 19.66
N PRO A 124 -0.52 6.24 19.61
CA PRO A 124 0.24 7.25 18.89
C PRO A 124 1.46 7.67 19.69
N HIS A 125 2.57 7.90 18.99
CA HIS A 125 3.79 8.43 19.57
C HIS A 125 4.16 9.75 18.90
N CYS A 126 4.95 10.57 19.58
CA CYS A 126 5.55 11.75 18.98
C CYS A 126 6.59 11.32 17.93
N PRO A 127 6.48 11.75 16.66
CA PRO A 127 7.46 11.41 15.63
C PRO A 127 8.88 11.91 15.92
N GLN A 128 9.04 12.93 16.76
CA GLN A 128 10.34 13.53 17.09
C GLN A 128 11.00 12.91 18.33
N CYS A 129 10.25 12.65 19.40
CA CYS A 129 10.81 12.18 20.67
C CYS A 129 10.38 10.77 21.08
N GLY A 130 9.46 10.14 20.32
CA GLY A 130 9.01 8.77 20.56
C GLY A 130 8.11 8.56 21.78
N ARG A 131 7.81 9.60 22.56
CA ARG A 131 6.90 9.50 23.71
C ARG A 131 5.46 9.25 23.25
N GLU A 132 4.74 8.41 23.98
CA GLU A 132 3.32 8.17 23.75
C GLU A 132 2.53 9.48 23.92
N ILE A 133 1.64 9.75 22.96
CA ILE A 133 0.70 10.85 23.00
C ILE A 133 -0.64 10.26 23.47
N SER A 134 -1.25 10.85 24.48
CA SER A 134 -2.59 10.43 24.89
C SER A 134 -3.49 11.65 24.97
N GLN A 135 -4.72 11.49 24.51
CA GLN A 135 -5.80 12.45 24.75
C GLN A 135 -6.59 11.94 25.94
N GLN A 136 -6.81 12.80 26.92
CA GLN A 136 -7.61 12.49 28.10
C GLN A 136 -8.60 13.62 28.36
N THR A 137 -9.81 13.25 28.76
CA THR A 137 -10.78 14.21 29.31
C THR A 137 -10.40 14.56 30.74
N VAL A 138 -10.88 15.71 31.24
CA VAL A 138 -10.66 16.12 32.65
C VAL A 138 -11.12 15.02 33.61
N GLU A 139 -12.27 14.39 33.37
CA GLU A 139 -12.77 13.26 34.16
C GLU A 139 -11.77 12.10 34.20
N GLN A 140 -11.22 11.69 33.05
CA GLN A 140 -10.21 10.63 32.99
C GLN A 140 -8.89 11.01 33.66
N MET A 141 -8.52 12.29 33.65
CA MET A 141 -7.36 12.79 34.39
C MET A 141 -7.60 12.72 35.90
N VAL A 142 -8.79 13.11 36.35
CA VAL A 142 -9.24 13.02 37.75
C VAL A 142 -9.20 11.57 38.22
N ASP A 143 -9.86 10.66 37.49
CA ASP A 143 -9.91 9.23 37.84
C ASP A 143 -8.50 8.65 38.00
N ARG A 144 -7.60 8.96 37.07
CA ARG A 144 -6.22 8.46 37.08
C ARG A 144 -5.36 9.04 38.21
N ILE A 145 -5.64 10.26 38.66
CA ILE A 145 -4.97 10.84 39.83
C ILE A 145 -5.53 10.22 41.12
N LEU A 146 -6.81 9.88 41.16
CA LEU A 146 -7.45 9.22 42.31
C LEU A 146 -7.02 7.75 42.47
N GLU A 147 -6.43 7.13 41.46
CA GLU A 147 -5.75 5.82 41.57
C GLU A 147 -4.48 5.87 42.46
N LEU A 148 -3.95 7.06 42.75
CA LEU A 148 -2.81 7.22 43.66
C LEU A 148 -3.21 6.90 45.12
N PRO A 149 -2.27 6.41 45.94
CA PRO A 149 -2.55 6.13 47.35
C PRO A 149 -3.11 7.34 48.10
N GLU A 150 -4.03 7.08 49.03
CA GLU A 150 -4.58 8.12 49.89
C GLU A 150 -3.47 8.79 50.71
N GLY A 151 -3.50 10.12 50.79
CA GLY A 151 -2.49 10.93 51.47
C GLY A 151 -1.35 11.41 50.57
N THR A 152 -1.26 10.93 49.31
CA THR A 152 -0.25 11.40 48.35
C THR A 152 -0.43 12.91 48.08
N ARG A 153 0.66 13.67 48.17
CA ARG A 153 0.68 15.11 47.88
C ARG A 153 1.04 15.33 46.42
N ILE A 154 0.23 16.09 45.70
CA ILE A 154 0.45 16.41 44.28
C ILE A 154 0.48 17.92 44.05
N GLN A 155 1.20 18.32 43.02
CA GLN A 155 1.26 19.70 42.53
C GLN A 155 0.83 19.74 41.07
N LEU A 156 -0.22 20.52 40.78
CA LEU A 156 -0.73 20.76 39.45
C LEU A 156 0.00 21.94 38.82
N LEU A 157 0.55 21.72 37.64
CA LEU A 157 1.44 22.63 36.97
C LEU A 157 0.89 22.94 35.57
N ALA A 158 0.74 24.22 35.26
CA ALA A 158 0.40 24.73 33.95
C ALA A 158 1.69 25.14 33.21
N PRO A 159 2.19 24.30 32.29
CA PRO A 159 3.44 24.55 31.59
C PRO A 159 3.26 25.59 30.47
N ILE A 160 3.94 26.74 30.64
CA ILE A 160 3.89 27.88 29.71
C ILE A 160 5.01 27.79 28.68
N VAL A 161 6.21 27.41 29.11
CA VAL A 161 7.38 27.26 28.24
C VAL A 161 7.95 25.86 28.43
N ARG A 162 8.20 25.15 27.33
CA ARG A 162 8.78 23.81 27.36
C ARG A 162 9.94 23.66 26.38
N GLY A 163 11.16 23.61 26.90
CA GLY A 163 12.35 23.30 26.10
C GLY A 163 12.59 24.27 24.95
N ARG A 164 12.16 25.53 25.09
CA ARG A 164 12.36 26.59 24.09
C ARG A 164 13.47 27.54 24.54
N LYS A 165 14.19 28.13 23.58
CA LYS A 165 15.27 29.07 23.85
C LYS A 165 14.75 30.50 23.96
N GLY A 166 15.18 31.22 24.98
CA GLY A 166 14.76 32.61 25.20
C GLY A 166 14.94 33.05 26.65
N GLU A 167 14.81 34.35 26.89
CA GLU A 167 14.98 34.95 28.22
C GLU A 167 13.66 35.03 29.01
N TYR A 168 12.51 34.86 28.35
CA TYR A 168 11.15 34.76 28.90
C TYR A 168 10.72 35.80 29.97
N ARG A 169 11.37 36.98 30.04
CA ARG A 169 11.05 38.02 31.04
C ARG A 169 9.62 38.52 30.95
N LYS A 170 9.10 38.67 29.74
CA LYS A 170 7.73 39.18 29.51
C LYS A 170 6.70 38.18 30.03
N GLU A 171 6.91 36.90 29.73
CA GLU A 171 6.04 35.80 30.14
C GLU A 171 6.00 35.69 31.67
N ILE A 172 7.16 35.81 32.34
CA ILE A 172 7.24 35.82 33.81
C ILE A 172 6.51 37.05 34.41
N GLU A 173 6.68 38.24 33.82
CA GLU A 173 5.96 39.44 34.26
C GLU A 173 4.44 39.33 34.06
N GLU A 174 3.99 38.72 32.96
CA GLU A 174 2.58 38.45 32.69
C GLU A 174 2.00 37.49 33.73
N ILE A 175 2.71 36.39 34.04
CA ILE A 175 2.33 35.45 35.11
C ILE A 175 2.16 36.19 36.45
N ARG A 176 3.07 37.12 36.76
CA ARG A 176 3.00 37.94 37.98
C ARG A 176 1.78 38.88 37.97
N LYS A 177 1.49 39.54 36.84
CA LYS A 177 0.32 40.43 36.69
C LYS A 177 -1.00 39.69 36.81
N GLU A 178 -1.04 38.43 36.38
CA GLU A 178 -2.21 37.55 36.53
C GLU A 178 -2.43 37.04 37.96
N GLY A 179 -1.49 37.33 38.88
CA GLY A 179 -1.63 37.01 40.31
C GLY A 179 -1.08 35.65 40.72
N TYR A 180 -0.39 34.94 39.84
CA TYR A 180 0.30 33.70 40.22
C TYR A 180 1.56 34.02 41.01
N THR A 181 1.66 33.48 42.22
CA THR A 181 2.82 33.69 43.10
C THR A 181 3.89 32.63 42.93
N ARG A 182 3.55 31.44 42.40
CA ARG A 182 4.49 30.30 42.36
C ARG A 182 4.71 29.81 40.95
N VAL A 183 5.98 29.72 40.56
CA VAL A 183 6.42 29.18 39.29
C VAL A 183 7.55 28.18 39.50
N ARG A 184 7.75 27.29 38.55
CA ARG A 184 8.86 26.35 38.50
C ARG A 184 9.64 26.66 37.23
N ILE A 185 10.90 27.06 37.39
CA ILE A 185 11.79 27.39 36.29
C ILE A 185 12.96 26.40 36.32
N ASP A 186 13.16 25.66 35.22
CA ASP A 186 14.20 24.63 35.09
C ASP A 186 14.25 23.66 36.28
N ARG A 187 13.06 23.17 36.68
CA ARG A 187 12.83 22.24 37.82
C ARG A 187 13.08 22.83 39.22
N LYS A 188 13.37 24.13 39.34
CA LYS A 188 13.48 24.81 40.63
C LYS A 188 12.22 25.64 40.92
N PRO A 189 11.60 25.50 42.09
CA PRO A 189 10.48 26.33 42.48
C PRO A 189 10.96 27.74 42.85
N TYR A 190 10.18 28.75 42.44
CA TYR A 190 10.38 30.16 42.76
C TYR A 190 9.06 30.76 43.25
N ASP A 191 9.13 31.64 44.24
CA ASP A 191 7.99 32.42 44.71
C ASP A 191 8.12 33.88 44.22
N LEU A 192 7.37 34.25 43.19
CA LEU A 192 7.36 35.58 42.57
C LEU A 192 6.91 36.71 43.52
N SER A 193 6.41 36.38 44.71
CA SER A 193 6.09 37.38 45.74
C SER A 193 7.29 37.80 46.58
N VAL A 194 8.32 36.96 46.67
CA VAL A 194 9.50 37.16 47.53
C VAL A 194 10.81 37.15 46.74
N ASP A 195 10.88 36.34 45.69
CA ASP A 195 12.06 36.13 44.86
C ASP A 195 11.92 36.86 43.51
N ASP A 196 12.98 37.52 43.06
CA ASP A 196 13.12 37.86 41.65
C ASP A 196 13.62 36.61 40.89
N PRO A 197 12.93 36.20 39.82
CA PRO A 197 13.29 35.00 39.07
C PRO A 197 14.65 35.18 38.37
N PRO A 198 15.40 34.08 38.14
CA PRO A 198 16.72 34.15 37.54
C PRO A 198 16.65 34.71 36.12
N GLU A 199 17.67 35.47 35.71
CA GLU A 199 17.84 35.82 34.31
C GLU A 199 18.14 34.56 33.49
N LEU A 200 17.25 34.25 32.56
CA LEU A 200 17.37 33.08 31.68
C LEU A 200 18.23 33.40 30.46
N ASP A 201 19.00 32.42 29.99
CA ASP A 201 19.98 32.57 28.91
C ASP A 201 19.29 32.38 27.56
N ARG A 202 19.32 33.42 26.71
CA ARG A 202 18.69 33.39 25.38
C ARG A 202 19.10 32.22 24.47
N TYR A 203 20.27 31.60 24.72
CA TYR A 203 20.78 30.51 23.89
C TYR A 203 20.50 29.11 24.45
N LYS A 204 20.02 29.02 25.68
CA LYS A 204 19.70 27.75 26.36
C LYS A 204 18.20 27.49 26.35
N GLN A 205 17.84 26.21 26.41
CA GLN A 205 16.44 25.80 26.51
C GLN A 205 15.98 25.89 27.96
N HIS A 206 14.79 26.45 28.16
CA HIS A 206 14.19 26.64 29.47
C HIS A 206 12.82 25.97 29.58
N TRP A 207 12.44 25.60 30.80
CA TRP A 207 11.11 25.10 31.17
C TRP A 207 10.51 26.01 32.23
N ILE A 208 9.29 26.50 32.00
CA ILE A 208 8.58 27.39 32.91
C ILE A 208 7.17 26.85 33.11
N ASP A 209 6.86 26.45 34.34
CA ASP A 209 5.57 25.93 34.74
C ASP A 209 4.96 26.80 35.85
N ILE A 210 3.70 27.21 35.70
CA ILE A 210 2.94 27.88 36.75
C ILE A 210 2.41 26.82 37.72
N THR A 211 2.52 27.05 39.02
CA THR A 211 1.85 26.19 40.01
C THR A 211 0.41 26.64 40.19
N VAL A 212 -0.54 25.79 39.79
CA VAL A 212 -1.98 26.12 39.83
C VAL A 212 -2.59 25.73 41.17
N ASP A 213 -2.38 24.49 41.63
CA ASP A 213 -2.87 24.04 42.94
C ASP A 213 -1.93 22.98 43.54
N ARG A 214 -2.01 22.80 44.87
CA ARG A 214 -1.39 21.71 45.63
C ARG A 214 -2.48 20.96 46.37
N ILE A 215 -2.65 19.69 46.05
CA ILE A 215 -3.76 18.87 46.54
C ILE A 215 -3.20 17.65 47.24
N VAL A 216 -3.89 17.19 48.29
CA VAL A 216 -3.65 15.90 48.92
C VAL A 216 -4.74 14.95 48.44
N VAL A 217 -4.35 13.84 47.83
CA VAL A 217 -5.28 12.84 47.30
C VAL A 217 -6.03 12.20 48.47
N LYS A 218 -7.34 12.40 48.52
CA LYS A 218 -8.25 11.84 49.53
C LYS A 218 -9.67 11.75 48.95
N PRO A 219 -10.55 10.89 49.46
CA PRO A 219 -11.94 10.82 49.02
C PRO A 219 -12.64 12.19 49.10
N GLY A 220 -13.40 12.58 48.08
CA GLY A 220 -14.16 13.84 48.06
C GLY A 220 -13.42 15.06 47.50
N VAL A 221 -12.20 14.92 46.97
CA VAL A 221 -11.47 16.04 46.31
C VAL A 221 -11.75 16.15 44.82
N GLU A 222 -12.66 15.35 44.26
CA GLU A 222 -12.81 15.21 42.80
C GLU A 222 -13.17 16.54 42.14
N ARG A 223 -14.12 17.29 42.71
CA ARG A 223 -14.51 18.61 42.19
C ARG A 223 -13.36 19.61 42.19
N ARG A 224 -12.61 19.71 43.29
CA ARG A 224 -11.46 20.62 43.39
C ARG A 224 -10.37 20.25 42.39
N LEU A 225 -10.14 18.96 42.21
CA LEU A 225 -9.16 18.44 41.27
C LEU A 225 -9.55 18.77 39.82
N ALA A 226 -10.83 18.57 39.47
CA ALA A 226 -11.37 18.93 38.16
C ALA A 226 -11.24 20.43 37.86
N ASP A 227 -11.68 21.31 38.78
CA ASP A 227 -11.59 22.77 38.62
C ASP A 227 -10.12 23.24 38.43
N SER A 228 -9.21 22.61 39.17
CA SER A 228 -7.78 22.93 39.11
C SER A 228 -7.14 22.41 37.83
N LEU A 229 -7.54 21.22 37.35
CA LEU A 229 -7.13 20.68 36.06
C LEU A 229 -7.64 21.55 34.92
N GLU A 230 -8.91 21.96 34.90
CA GLU A 230 -9.45 22.88 33.89
C GLU A 230 -8.69 24.20 33.85
N THR A 231 -8.39 24.77 35.03
CA THR A 231 -7.59 25.99 35.14
C THR A 231 -6.18 25.79 34.58
N ALA A 232 -5.55 24.66 34.92
CA ALA A 232 -4.20 24.36 34.46
C ALA A 232 -4.13 24.06 32.97
N LEU A 233 -5.12 23.36 32.42
CA LEU A 233 -5.26 23.07 31.00
C LEU A 233 -5.50 24.35 30.22
N LYS A 234 -6.40 25.23 30.69
CA LYS A 234 -6.64 26.53 30.05
C LYS A 234 -5.38 27.40 30.00
N LYS A 235 -4.55 27.37 31.03
CA LYS A 235 -3.28 28.11 31.09
C LYS A 235 -2.14 27.43 30.30
N GLY A 236 -2.04 26.11 30.35
CA GLY A 236 -1.04 25.32 29.63
C GLY A 236 -1.44 24.94 28.20
N GLU A 237 -2.35 25.70 27.59
CA GLU A 237 -2.87 25.51 26.22
C GLU A 237 -3.36 24.09 25.90
N GLY A 238 -4.07 23.47 26.84
CA GLY A 238 -4.65 22.14 26.75
C GLY A 238 -3.75 21.03 27.31
N THR A 239 -2.72 21.37 28.07
CA THR A 239 -1.83 20.37 28.70
C THR A 239 -1.49 20.77 30.13
N VAL A 240 -1.39 19.79 31.02
CA VAL A 240 -1.10 19.97 32.45
C VAL A 240 -0.06 18.94 32.89
N SER A 241 0.85 19.34 33.78
CA SER A 241 1.78 18.42 34.44
C SER A 241 1.38 18.25 35.90
N VAL A 242 1.49 17.03 36.42
CA VAL A 242 1.14 16.66 37.80
C VAL A 242 2.36 16.03 38.43
N GLU A 243 2.93 16.72 39.40
CA GLU A 243 4.11 16.27 40.13
C GLU A 243 3.68 15.63 41.46
N VAL A 244 4.10 14.38 41.68
CA VAL A 244 3.91 13.68 42.94
C VAL A 244 5.05 14.02 43.90
N LEU A 245 4.70 14.57 45.07
CA LEU A 245 5.62 15.00 46.12
C LEU A 245 5.69 13.90 47.20
N GLY A 246 6.80 13.15 47.29
CA GLY A 246 6.95 12.19 48.39
C GLY A 246 7.87 10.97 48.25
N GLU A 247 8.63 10.79 47.17
CA GLU A 247 9.64 9.71 47.09
C GLU A 247 11.01 10.29 46.70
N GLU A 248 12.09 9.50 46.86
CA GLU A 248 13.50 9.90 46.63
C GLU A 248 13.77 10.49 45.23
N ALA A 249 12.79 10.42 44.31
CA ALA A 249 12.68 11.28 43.14
C ALA A 249 11.20 11.67 42.85
N PRO A 250 10.88 12.93 42.51
CA PRO A 250 9.54 13.33 42.12
C PRO A 250 9.11 12.62 40.83
N THR A 251 7.95 11.96 40.87
CA THR A 251 7.34 11.34 39.68
C THR A 251 6.43 12.37 39.01
N GLU A 252 6.62 12.61 37.71
CA GLU A 252 5.86 13.60 36.94
C GLU A 252 4.96 12.91 35.93
N MET A 253 3.65 13.17 36.02
CA MET A 253 2.62 12.70 35.08
C MET A 253 2.20 13.88 34.21
N ILE A 254 2.09 13.69 32.90
CA ILE A 254 1.64 14.77 32.00
C ILE A 254 0.35 14.34 31.33
N PHE A 255 -0.65 15.21 31.38
CA PHE A 255 -1.95 15.01 30.75
C PHE A 255 -2.20 16.08 29.69
N SER A 256 -2.94 15.71 28.64
CA SER A 256 -3.29 16.61 27.53
C SER A 256 -4.74 16.39 27.10
N GLU A 257 -5.50 17.47 26.92
CA GLU A 257 -6.85 17.45 26.34
C GLU A 257 -6.84 17.29 24.81
N ARG A 258 -5.66 17.50 24.20
CA ARG A 258 -5.43 17.36 22.76
C ARG A 258 -4.50 16.18 22.52
N PHE A 259 -4.56 15.56 21.34
CA PHE A 259 -3.51 14.64 20.90
C PHE A 259 -2.23 15.43 20.62
N ALA A 260 -1.52 15.89 21.64
CA ALA A 260 -0.31 16.69 21.49
C ALA A 260 0.83 16.14 22.34
N CYS A 261 2.03 16.18 21.78
CA CYS A 261 3.24 15.83 22.50
C CYS A 261 3.53 16.88 23.58
N SER A 262 3.62 16.42 24.82
CA SER A 262 3.94 17.23 26.00
C SER A 262 5.33 17.86 26.00
N VAL A 263 6.25 17.45 25.12
CA VAL A 263 7.61 18.01 25.09
C VAL A 263 7.86 18.80 23.82
N CYS A 264 7.51 18.23 22.68
CA CYS A 264 7.80 18.83 21.37
C CYS A 264 6.70 19.80 20.92
N GLY A 265 5.51 19.79 21.55
CA GLY A 265 4.36 20.59 21.11
C GLY A 265 3.74 20.13 19.79
N ILE A 266 4.15 18.97 19.26
CA ILE A 266 3.59 18.39 18.04
C ILE A 266 2.17 17.90 18.34
N GLY A 267 1.18 18.57 17.75
CA GLY A 267 -0.20 18.08 17.70
C GLY A 267 -0.38 17.05 16.59
N LEU A 268 -1.01 15.93 16.92
CA LEU A 268 -1.59 14.99 15.99
C LEU A 268 -3.07 15.35 15.77
N GLU A 269 -3.54 15.17 14.54
CA GLU A 269 -4.97 15.15 14.25
C GLU A 269 -5.65 13.92 14.85
N GLU A 270 -6.98 13.90 14.87
CA GLU A 270 -7.75 12.73 15.30
C GLU A 270 -7.32 11.47 14.52
N ILE A 271 -7.03 10.41 15.27
CA ILE A 271 -6.60 9.13 14.70
C ILE A 271 -7.82 8.43 14.13
N ALA A 272 -7.95 8.51 12.81
CA ALA A 272 -9.02 7.88 12.05
C ALA A 272 -8.44 6.88 11.04
N PRO A 273 -9.24 5.93 10.52
CA PRO A 273 -8.77 4.98 9.50
C PRO A 273 -8.16 5.67 8.27
N ARG A 274 -8.64 6.86 7.89
CA ARG A 274 -8.10 7.65 6.78
C ARG A 274 -6.66 8.14 7.00
N THR A 275 -6.24 8.31 8.26
CA THR A 275 -4.88 8.71 8.66
C THR A 275 -3.86 7.66 8.22
N PHE A 276 -4.28 6.40 8.11
CA PHE A 276 -3.45 5.28 7.66
C PHE A 276 -3.63 4.96 6.17
N SER A 277 -4.31 5.82 5.40
CA SER A 277 -4.51 5.58 3.97
C SER A 277 -3.51 6.39 3.15
N PHE A 278 -2.60 5.72 2.43
CA PHE A 278 -1.72 6.37 1.45
C PHE A 278 -2.46 6.82 0.18
N ASN A 279 -3.73 6.44 0.01
CA ASN A 279 -4.59 6.96 -1.07
C ASN A 279 -5.30 8.25 -0.68
N SER A 280 -5.14 8.71 0.57
CA SER A 280 -5.79 9.89 1.11
C SER A 280 -4.76 10.95 1.49
N PRO A 281 -4.99 12.24 1.21
CA PRO A 281 -4.06 13.31 1.59
C PRO A 281 -3.85 13.42 3.12
N TYR A 282 -4.77 12.88 3.92
CA TYR A 282 -4.65 12.83 5.37
C TYR A 282 -3.48 11.95 5.81
N GLY A 283 -3.32 10.77 5.21
CA GLY A 283 -2.27 9.80 5.57
C GLY A 283 -1.09 9.71 4.62
N ALA A 284 -1.24 10.14 3.36
CA ALA A 284 -0.23 10.03 2.34
C ALA A 284 0.99 10.91 2.60
N CYS A 285 2.19 10.36 2.36
CA CYS A 285 3.42 11.13 2.38
C CYS A 285 3.30 12.33 1.43
N PRO A 286 3.58 13.57 1.89
CA PRO A 286 3.40 14.78 1.08
C PRO A 286 4.37 14.85 -0.11
N ASP A 287 5.51 14.18 0.00
CA ASP A 287 6.62 14.24 -0.95
C ASP A 287 6.44 13.33 -2.18
N CYS A 288 5.79 12.18 -1.99
CA CYS A 288 5.49 11.21 -3.06
C CYS A 288 3.99 10.99 -3.27
N HIS A 289 3.13 11.76 -2.59
CA HIS A 289 1.67 11.66 -2.64
C HIS A 289 1.16 10.21 -2.49
N GLY A 290 1.77 9.47 -1.56
CA GLY A 290 1.40 8.10 -1.22
C GLY A 290 1.89 7.02 -2.19
N LEU A 291 2.69 7.35 -3.19
CA LEU A 291 3.28 6.36 -4.11
C LEU A 291 4.35 5.51 -3.42
N GLY A 292 5.09 6.10 -2.47
CA GLY A 292 6.24 5.48 -1.82
C GLY A 292 7.50 5.48 -2.66
N THR A 293 7.39 5.75 -3.96
CA THR A 293 8.50 5.79 -4.90
C THR A 293 8.58 7.14 -5.58
N ARG A 294 9.77 7.43 -6.14
CA ARG A 294 10.04 8.51 -7.07
C ARG A 294 10.66 7.94 -8.32
N THR A 295 10.34 8.58 -9.44
CA THR A 295 10.95 8.26 -10.72
C THR A 295 12.00 9.32 -10.97
N GLU A 296 13.27 8.90 -11.01
CA GLU A 296 14.43 9.80 -11.14
C GLU A 296 15.30 9.30 -12.30
N PHE A 297 16.03 10.20 -12.97
CA PHE A 297 16.95 9.79 -14.01
C PHE A 297 18.13 9.02 -13.41
N ASP A 298 18.39 7.84 -13.95
CA ASP A 298 19.43 6.96 -13.43
C ASP A 298 20.71 7.09 -14.28
N PRO A 299 21.84 7.51 -13.69
CA PRO A 299 23.11 7.60 -14.41
C PRO A 299 23.52 6.30 -15.10
N ASP A 300 23.17 5.14 -14.52
CA ASP A 300 23.50 3.83 -15.10
C ASP A 300 22.64 3.51 -16.33
N LEU A 301 21.42 4.05 -16.42
CA LEU A 301 20.59 3.93 -17.63
C LEU A 301 20.96 4.98 -18.68
N ILE A 302 21.31 6.20 -18.23
CA ILE A 302 21.77 7.29 -19.08
C ILE A 302 23.07 6.92 -19.78
N ALA A 303 23.99 6.26 -19.07
CA ALA A 303 25.30 5.85 -19.57
C ALA A 303 25.62 4.39 -19.18
N PRO A 304 25.03 3.40 -19.88
CA PRO A 304 25.10 1.99 -19.50
C PRO A 304 26.50 1.38 -19.64
N ASN A 305 27.25 1.78 -20.68
CA ASN A 305 28.60 1.29 -20.89
C ASN A 305 29.64 2.29 -20.35
N LYS A 306 30.04 2.08 -19.09
CA LYS A 306 31.05 2.91 -18.43
C LYS A 306 32.47 2.76 -19.01
N ASN A 307 32.71 1.79 -19.90
CA ASN A 307 34.00 1.66 -20.60
C ASN A 307 34.14 2.65 -21.76
N LEU A 308 33.05 3.27 -22.21
CA LEU A 308 33.11 4.29 -23.25
C LEU A 308 33.43 5.64 -22.66
N SER A 309 34.12 6.45 -23.46
CA SER A 309 34.34 7.86 -23.21
C SER A 309 33.18 8.71 -23.73
N ILE A 310 33.18 10.00 -23.39
CA ILE A 310 32.16 10.93 -23.88
C ILE A 310 32.23 10.97 -25.42
N GLU A 311 33.42 11.15 -26.02
CA GLU A 311 33.58 11.19 -27.49
C GLU A 311 33.04 9.93 -28.21
N GLU A 312 33.09 8.77 -27.56
CA GLU A 312 32.58 7.51 -28.10
C GLU A 312 31.07 7.32 -27.91
N GLY A 313 30.37 8.31 -27.33
CA GLY A 313 28.92 8.27 -27.15
C GLY A 313 28.46 7.61 -25.85
N ALA A 314 29.25 7.64 -24.78
CA ALA A 314 28.88 7.02 -23.51
C ALA A 314 27.53 7.48 -22.92
N ILE A 315 27.09 8.73 -23.18
CA ILE A 315 25.86 9.32 -22.65
C ILE A 315 24.71 9.12 -23.66
N VAL A 316 24.15 7.93 -23.68
CA VAL A 316 23.16 7.50 -24.68
C VAL A 316 21.90 8.36 -24.68
N ALA A 317 21.47 8.87 -23.51
CA ALA A 317 20.26 9.68 -23.38
C ALA A 317 20.30 11.03 -24.13
N LEU A 318 21.49 11.53 -24.45
CA LEU A 318 21.69 12.81 -25.15
C LEU A 318 22.10 12.65 -26.62
N LEU A 319 22.26 11.43 -27.11
CA LEU A 319 22.62 11.18 -28.51
C LEU A 319 21.46 11.48 -29.47
N PRO A 320 21.72 12.15 -30.61
CA PRO A 320 20.73 12.33 -31.67
C PRO A 320 20.27 10.98 -32.26
N LYS A 321 18.99 10.67 -32.09
CA LYS A 321 18.40 9.40 -32.58
C LYS A 321 18.30 9.32 -34.11
N THR A 322 18.32 10.45 -34.81
CA THR A 322 18.05 10.55 -36.26
C THR A 322 19.32 10.60 -37.13
N THR A 323 20.45 11.05 -36.60
CA THR A 323 21.66 11.29 -37.40
C THR A 323 22.84 10.40 -37.02
N GLY A 324 22.81 9.70 -35.88
CA GLY A 324 23.92 8.84 -35.41
C GLY A 324 25.25 9.59 -35.18
N SER A 325 25.27 10.90 -35.42
CA SER A 325 26.37 11.81 -35.16
C SER A 325 26.48 12.06 -33.66
N GLY A 326 27.70 12.24 -33.13
CA GLY A 326 27.95 12.56 -31.72
C GLY A 326 27.19 13.79 -31.20
N TYR A 327 27.40 14.16 -29.94
CA TYR A 327 26.62 15.26 -29.34
C TYR A 327 26.77 16.56 -30.13
N GLY A 328 25.68 17.34 -30.18
CA GLY A 328 25.69 18.64 -30.85
C GLY A 328 26.79 19.55 -30.29
N ASP A 329 27.33 20.43 -31.15
CA ASP A 329 28.54 21.22 -30.85
C ASP A 329 28.50 21.97 -29.52
N TYR A 330 27.32 22.47 -29.12
CA TYR A 330 27.13 23.14 -27.84
C TYR A 330 27.29 22.19 -26.63
N LEU A 331 26.70 21.00 -26.67
CA LEU A 331 26.83 19.99 -25.59
C LEU A 331 28.28 19.52 -25.47
N THR A 332 28.93 19.28 -26.61
CA THR A 332 30.35 18.92 -26.64
C THR A 332 31.21 20.04 -26.04
N GLY A 333 30.91 21.31 -26.34
CA GLY A 333 31.55 22.46 -25.71
C GLY A 333 31.33 22.56 -24.19
N LEU A 334 30.12 22.24 -23.72
CA LEU A 334 29.81 22.19 -22.28
C LEU A 334 30.60 21.10 -21.57
N PHE A 335 30.58 19.88 -22.09
CA PHE A 335 31.33 18.77 -21.50
C PHE A 335 32.84 19.06 -21.48
N ARG A 336 33.38 19.70 -22.53
CA ARG A 336 34.78 20.12 -22.56
C ARG A 336 35.09 21.12 -21.44
N GLY A 337 34.24 22.13 -21.25
CA GLY A 337 34.40 23.11 -20.17
C GLY A 337 34.40 22.48 -18.78
N VAL A 338 33.56 21.46 -18.55
CA VAL A 338 33.56 20.67 -17.30
C VAL A 338 34.84 19.84 -17.18
N ALA A 339 35.26 19.19 -18.26
CA ALA A 339 36.44 18.34 -18.31
C ALA A 339 37.73 19.13 -17.99
N GLU A 340 37.90 20.31 -18.60
CA GLU A 340 39.02 21.21 -18.34
C GLU A 340 39.06 21.69 -16.89
N ARG A 341 37.90 22.02 -16.31
CA ARG A 341 37.81 22.50 -14.93
C ARG A 341 38.15 21.43 -13.89
N PHE A 342 37.82 20.17 -14.15
CA PHE A 342 37.99 19.05 -13.22
C PHE A 342 39.15 18.11 -13.61
N GLY A 343 39.96 18.48 -14.61
CA GLY A 343 41.20 17.78 -14.97
C GLY A 343 40.99 16.40 -15.61
N PHE A 344 39.98 16.23 -16.46
CA PHE A 344 39.82 15.02 -17.29
C PHE A 344 39.62 15.39 -18.76
N THR A 345 39.55 14.39 -19.65
CA THR A 345 39.34 14.61 -21.09
C THR A 345 38.08 13.92 -21.56
N LEU A 346 37.52 14.36 -22.69
CA LEU A 346 36.35 13.70 -23.28
C LEU A 346 36.65 12.28 -23.80
N ARG A 347 37.93 11.88 -23.84
CA ARG A 347 38.42 10.55 -24.21
C ARG A 347 38.63 9.63 -23.00
N THR A 348 38.55 10.17 -21.79
CA THR A 348 38.64 9.38 -20.57
C THR A 348 37.39 8.50 -20.46
N PRO A 349 37.51 7.17 -20.36
CA PRO A 349 36.38 6.29 -20.10
C PRO A 349 35.64 6.68 -18.81
N LEU A 350 34.31 6.57 -18.78
CA LEU A 350 33.53 6.99 -17.61
C LEU A 350 33.89 6.23 -16.33
N LYS A 351 34.31 4.97 -16.42
CA LYS A 351 34.76 4.16 -15.28
C LYS A 351 36.04 4.68 -14.62
N ASP A 352 36.85 5.43 -15.37
CA ASP A 352 38.15 5.95 -14.91
C ASP A 352 38.00 7.36 -14.31
N LEU A 353 36.80 7.93 -14.33
CA LEU A 353 36.49 9.19 -13.65
C LEU A 353 36.45 8.99 -12.13
N THR A 354 37.02 9.94 -11.41
CA THR A 354 36.86 10.01 -9.95
C THR A 354 35.40 10.31 -9.57
N PRO A 355 34.94 9.96 -8.36
CA PRO A 355 33.58 10.28 -7.90
C PRO A 355 33.21 11.77 -8.00
N GLN A 356 34.18 12.66 -7.79
CA GLN A 356 33.99 14.10 -7.92
C GLN A 356 33.80 14.52 -9.39
N GLN A 357 34.59 13.97 -10.32
CA GLN A 357 34.45 14.23 -11.76
C GLN A 357 33.13 13.68 -12.30
N PHE A 358 32.74 12.47 -11.88
CA PHE A 358 31.46 11.89 -12.23
C PHE A 358 30.29 12.75 -11.71
N LYS A 359 30.37 13.19 -10.44
CA LYS A 359 29.34 14.05 -9.86
C LYS A 359 29.24 15.39 -10.58
N ALA A 360 30.38 16.01 -10.90
CA ALA A 360 30.44 17.24 -11.67
C ALA A 360 29.77 17.10 -13.04
N LEU A 361 30.01 15.98 -13.75
CA LEU A 361 29.42 15.71 -15.05
C LEU A 361 27.91 15.44 -14.98
N PHE A 362 27.43 14.59 -14.08
CA PHE A 362 26.02 14.18 -14.06
C PHE A 362 25.10 15.14 -13.28
N TYR A 363 25.58 15.74 -12.20
CA TYR A 363 24.77 16.56 -11.28
C TYR A 363 25.14 18.04 -11.29
N GLY A 364 26.09 18.44 -12.14
CA GLY A 364 26.43 19.84 -12.34
C GLY A 364 27.52 20.35 -11.41
N VAL A 365 27.87 21.63 -11.61
CA VAL A 365 28.96 22.30 -10.90
C VAL A 365 28.54 23.69 -10.47
N GLU A 366 29.01 24.14 -9.31
CA GLU A 366 28.79 25.53 -8.86
C GLU A 366 29.71 26.48 -9.62
N GLY A 367 29.15 27.58 -10.14
CA GLY A 367 29.88 28.57 -10.93
C GLY A 367 30.04 28.18 -12.41
N ALA A 368 30.29 29.17 -13.25
CA ALA A 368 30.27 28.99 -14.69
C ALA A 368 31.44 28.13 -15.22
N VAL A 369 31.18 27.40 -16.29
CA VAL A 369 32.19 26.74 -17.12
C VAL A 369 32.39 27.53 -18.41
N THR A 370 33.61 27.51 -18.95
CA THR A 370 33.90 28.11 -20.24
C THR A 370 33.42 27.18 -21.35
N VAL A 371 32.48 27.64 -22.16
CA VAL A 371 31.90 26.87 -23.26
C VAL A 371 32.40 27.44 -24.57
N SER A 372 33.18 26.64 -25.30
CA SER A 372 33.68 27.01 -26.63
C SER A 372 33.22 26.00 -27.68
N PHE A 373 32.50 26.47 -28.70
CA PHE A 373 32.03 25.62 -29.80
C PHE A 373 31.97 26.38 -31.13
N ARG A 374 32.00 25.61 -32.22
CA ARG A 374 31.80 26.13 -33.57
C ARG A 374 30.30 26.14 -33.87
N ASN A 375 29.76 27.28 -34.24
CA ASN A 375 28.34 27.37 -34.62
C ASN A 375 28.09 26.87 -36.06
N LYS A 376 26.81 26.79 -36.45
CA LYS A 376 26.38 26.37 -37.81
C LYS A 376 26.96 27.22 -38.96
N TRP A 377 27.52 28.39 -38.68
CA TRP A 377 28.14 29.30 -39.65
C TRP A 377 29.67 29.30 -39.59
N GLY A 378 30.28 28.33 -38.92
CA GLY A 378 31.73 28.16 -38.84
C GLY A 378 32.46 29.11 -37.87
N ARG A 379 31.75 30.00 -37.16
CA ARG A 379 32.36 30.91 -36.19
C ARG A 379 32.52 30.23 -34.84
N ILE A 380 33.66 30.46 -34.18
CA ILE A 380 33.90 30.02 -32.81
C ILE A 380 33.19 31.01 -31.86
N ARG A 381 32.33 30.50 -30.99
CA ARG A 381 31.77 31.26 -29.87
C ARG A 381 32.34 30.71 -28.57
N SER A 382 32.80 31.61 -27.70
CA SER A 382 33.24 31.29 -26.34
C SER A 382 32.49 32.17 -25.35
N PHE A 383 31.89 31.58 -24.33
CA PHE A 383 31.23 32.30 -23.24
C PHE A 383 31.21 31.46 -21.96
N HIS A 384 30.91 32.11 -20.84
CA HIS A 384 30.71 31.44 -19.56
C HIS A 384 29.24 31.02 -19.42
N SER A 385 29.00 29.76 -19.11
CA SER A 385 27.66 29.20 -18.92
C SER A 385 27.63 28.41 -17.62
N ASP A 386 26.50 28.47 -16.92
CA ASP A 386 26.23 27.51 -15.85
C ASP A 386 26.05 26.12 -16.45
N TYR A 387 26.51 25.11 -15.72
CA TYR A 387 26.35 23.71 -16.08
C TYR A 387 25.55 22.98 -14.99
N PRO A 388 24.23 22.78 -15.20
CA PRO A 388 23.35 22.18 -14.21
C PRO A 388 23.51 20.64 -14.10
N GLY A 389 24.27 20.01 -15.00
CA GLY A 389 24.44 18.56 -15.04
C GLY A 389 23.46 17.85 -15.97
N ILE A 390 23.85 16.67 -16.43
CA ILE A 390 23.05 15.84 -17.36
C ILE A 390 21.67 15.51 -16.78
N VAL A 391 21.60 15.14 -15.50
CA VAL A 391 20.34 14.76 -14.84
C VAL A 391 19.35 15.93 -14.86
N ALA A 392 19.77 17.11 -14.39
CA ALA A 392 18.92 18.29 -14.37
C ALA A 392 18.49 18.74 -15.77
N MET A 393 19.36 18.57 -16.79
CA MET A 393 19.01 18.84 -18.19
C MET A 393 17.90 17.91 -18.70
N LEU A 394 17.98 16.61 -18.38
CA LEU A 394 16.96 15.63 -18.75
C LEU A 394 15.64 15.85 -17.98
N GLU A 395 15.71 16.18 -16.69
CA GLU A 395 14.54 16.55 -15.87
C GLU A 395 13.83 17.77 -16.43
N ARG A 396 14.59 18.81 -16.77
CA ARG A 396 14.06 20.02 -17.41
C ARG A 396 13.39 19.69 -18.74
N ARG A 397 14.05 18.89 -19.59
CA ARG A 397 13.50 18.46 -20.88
C ARG A 397 12.21 17.67 -20.72
N MET A 398 12.14 16.77 -19.74
CA MET A 398 10.94 15.98 -19.43
C MET A 398 9.77 16.88 -19.01
N LYS A 399 10.05 17.90 -18.19
CA LYS A 399 9.04 18.85 -17.70
C LYS A 399 8.54 19.81 -18.78
N GLU A 400 9.43 20.30 -19.63
CA GLU A 400 9.11 21.30 -20.66
C GLU A 400 8.48 20.70 -21.93
N THR A 401 8.71 19.41 -22.19
CA THR A 401 8.22 18.77 -23.43
C THR A 401 6.72 18.45 -23.37
N SER A 402 6.00 18.82 -24.42
CA SER A 402 4.58 18.48 -24.66
C SER A 402 4.36 17.24 -25.53
N SER A 403 5.42 16.65 -26.11
CA SER A 403 5.35 15.45 -26.94
C SER A 403 5.38 14.18 -26.11
N ASP A 404 4.36 13.33 -26.24
CA ASP A 404 4.27 12.05 -25.53
C ASP A 404 5.39 11.09 -25.94
N TRP A 405 5.74 11.05 -27.24
CA TRP A 405 6.87 10.25 -27.73
C TRP A 405 8.20 10.61 -27.04
N VAL A 406 8.48 11.90 -26.87
CA VAL A 406 9.71 12.34 -26.17
C VAL A 406 9.66 11.94 -24.69
N ARG A 407 8.49 12.00 -24.05
CA ARG A 407 8.35 11.57 -22.65
C ARG A 407 8.60 10.07 -22.49
N GLU A 408 8.01 9.25 -23.36
CA GLU A 408 8.22 7.80 -23.37
C GLU A 408 9.69 7.44 -23.63
N GLU A 409 10.36 8.14 -24.54
CA GLU A 409 11.80 7.96 -24.77
C GLU A 409 12.64 8.33 -23.55
N LEU A 410 12.33 9.44 -22.86
CA LEU A 410 13.06 9.87 -21.68
C LEU A 410 12.83 8.95 -20.47
N GLN A 411 11.63 8.40 -20.32
CA GLN A 411 11.28 7.46 -19.25
C GLN A 411 12.17 6.21 -19.24
N LYS A 412 12.70 5.79 -20.39
CA LYS A 412 13.64 4.65 -20.50
C LYS A 412 14.94 4.85 -19.71
N TYR A 413 15.30 6.10 -19.44
CA TYR A 413 16.50 6.47 -18.68
C TYR A 413 16.20 6.77 -17.21
N GLN A 414 14.97 6.51 -16.75
CA GLN A 414 14.56 6.71 -15.37
C GLN A 414 14.48 5.38 -14.63
N SER A 415 14.84 5.40 -13.35
CA SER A 415 14.62 4.29 -12.43
C SER A 415 13.66 4.70 -11.33
N VAL A 416 12.92 3.70 -10.83
CA VAL A 416 12.01 3.89 -9.69
C VAL A 416 12.80 3.66 -8.42
N ARG A 417 12.91 4.68 -7.58
CA ARG A 417 13.61 4.63 -6.28
C ARG A 417 12.64 4.84 -5.12
N PRO A 418 12.93 4.30 -3.93
CA PRO A 418 12.15 4.62 -2.73
C PRO A 418 12.19 6.13 -2.45
N CYS A 419 11.05 6.70 -2.10
CA CYS A 419 10.95 8.11 -1.73
C CYS A 419 11.88 8.40 -0.53
N PRO A 420 12.71 9.46 -0.55
CA PRO A 420 13.68 9.74 0.50
C PRO A 420 13.03 10.14 1.84
N VAL A 421 11.83 10.76 1.78
CA VAL A 421 11.10 11.23 2.97
C VAL A 421 10.43 10.08 3.72
N CYS A 422 9.58 9.31 3.04
CA CYS A 422 8.88 8.18 3.68
C CYS A 422 9.65 6.85 3.59
N LYS A 423 10.80 6.81 2.91
CA LYS A 423 11.62 5.60 2.71
C LYS A 423 10.84 4.41 2.14
N GLY A 424 9.91 4.66 1.23
CA GLY A 424 9.03 3.62 0.67
C GLY A 424 7.73 3.37 1.44
N LYS A 425 7.58 3.88 2.66
CA LYS A 425 6.44 3.57 3.55
C LYS A 425 5.11 4.23 3.16
N ARG A 426 5.11 5.11 2.15
CA ARG A 426 3.93 5.79 1.56
C ARG A 426 3.15 6.74 2.50
N LEU A 427 3.38 6.69 3.80
CA LEU A 427 2.61 7.41 4.81
C LEU A 427 3.36 8.61 5.40
N LYS A 428 2.62 9.49 6.04
CA LYS A 428 3.17 10.60 6.85
C LYS A 428 3.84 10.08 8.14
N PRO A 429 4.82 10.82 8.69
CA PRO A 429 5.46 10.47 9.96
C PRO A 429 4.48 10.27 11.12
N GLU A 430 3.41 11.07 11.18
CA GLU A 430 2.38 11.01 12.22
C GLU A 430 1.63 9.67 12.21
N ALA A 431 1.28 9.19 11.02
CA ALA A 431 0.63 7.89 10.85
C ALA A 431 1.58 6.72 11.18
N LEU A 432 2.86 6.86 10.86
CA LEU A 432 3.90 5.87 11.16
C LEU A 432 4.31 5.84 12.64
N ALA A 433 3.99 6.89 13.39
CA ALA A 433 4.24 6.94 14.82
C ALA A 433 3.14 6.25 15.65
N VAL A 434 2.05 5.82 15.03
CA VAL A 434 1.04 4.98 15.70
C VAL A 434 1.47 3.53 15.61
N THR A 435 1.60 2.87 16.76
CA THR A 435 2.08 1.49 16.84
C THR A 435 1.12 0.59 17.63
N ILE A 436 1.16 -0.71 17.31
CA ILE A 436 0.57 -1.78 18.10
C ILE A 436 1.72 -2.72 18.45
N ASN A 437 1.92 -2.97 19.75
CA ASN A 437 3.05 -3.76 20.28
C ASN A 437 4.41 -3.34 19.70
N GLY A 438 4.62 -2.03 19.53
CA GLY A 438 5.87 -1.46 19.03
C GLY A 438 6.04 -1.45 17.50
N SER A 439 5.13 -2.05 16.73
CA SER A 439 5.17 -2.04 15.26
C SER A 439 4.15 -1.07 14.66
N ASN A 440 4.56 -0.26 13.69
CA ASN A 440 3.63 0.58 12.93
C ASN A 440 2.99 -0.18 11.76
N ILE A 441 1.97 0.42 11.14
CA ILE A 441 1.21 -0.22 10.07
C ILE A 441 2.10 -0.61 8.87
N SER A 442 3.11 0.19 8.55
CA SER A 442 4.01 -0.08 7.41
C SER A 442 4.92 -1.27 7.69
N GLU A 443 5.41 -1.42 8.92
CA GLU A 443 6.22 -2.58 9.33
C GLU A 443 5.40 -3.86 9.28
N VAL A 444 4.16 -3.82 9.75
CA VAL A 444 3.25 -4.97 9.69
C VAL A 444 2.93 -5.35 8.24
N THR A 445 2.77 -4.38 7.34
CA THR A 445 2.54 -4.68 5.91
C THR A 445 3.75 -5.19 5.15
N ALA A 446 4.96 -4.92 5.66
CA ALA A 446 6.21 -5.39 5.08
C ALA A 446 6.54 -6.84 5.49
N LEU A 447 5.85 -7.39 6.49
CA LEU A 447 5.94 -8.81 6.83
C LEU A 447 5.39 -9.67 5.68
N SER A 448 5.95 -10.87 5.50
CA SER A 448 5.29 -11.85 4.65
C SER A 448 3.92 -12.22 5.23
N ILE A 449 2.99 -12.68 4.40
CA ILE A 449 1.64 -13.07 4.83
C ILE A 449 1.71 -14.11 5.95
N ARG A 450 2.64 -15.07 5.87
CA ARG A 450 2.89 -16.04 6.97
C ARG A 450 3.33 -15.35 8.26
N GLN A 451 4.28 -14.43 8.17
CA GLN A 451 4.77 -13.68 9.33
C GLN A 451 3.69 -12.78 9.93
N ALA A 452 2.89 -12.10 9.10
CA ALA A 452 1.77 -11.28 9.52
C ALA A 452 0.70 -12.11 10.23
N LEU A 453 0.36 -13.30 9.70
CA LEU A 453 -0.58 -14.21 10.36
C LEU A 453 -0.11 -14.61 11.76
N ASN A 454 1.18 -14.96 11.89
CA ASN A 454 1.80 -15.27 13.18
C ASN A 454 1.86 -14.06 14.13
N TYR A 455 2.14 -12.87 13.60
CA TYR A 455 2.12 -11.61 14.36
C TYR A 455 0.74 -11.37 14.97
N PHE A 456 -0.33 -11.49 14.18
CA PHE A 456 -1.68 -11.30 14.69
C PHE A 456 -2.14 -12.42 15.62
N ALA A 457 -1.67 -13.66 15.45
CA ALA A 457 -2.00 -14.75 16.35
C ALA A 457 -1.44 -14.55 17.77
N ASN A 458 -0.26 -13.93 17.89
CA ASN A 458 0.48 -13.76 19.15
C ASN A 458 0.39 -12.32 19.71
N LEU A 459 -0.56 -11.53 19.23
CA LEU A 459 -0.72 -10.14 19.65
C LEU A 459 -1.17 -10.07 21.12
N GLN A 460 -0.35 -9.47 21.98
CA GLN A 460 -0.71 -9.22 23.37
C GLN A 460 -1.54 -7.94 23.45
N LEU A 461 -2.79 -8.06 23.92
CA LEU A 461 -3.74 -6.96 24.05
C LEU A 461 -4.30 -6.91 25.46
N THR A 462 -4.64 -5.71 25.92
CA THR A 462 -5.43 -5.54 27.14
C THR A 462 -6.87 -6.06 26.93
N PRO A 463 -7.63 -6.40 27.99
CA PRO A 463 -9.02 -6.87 27.85
C PRO A 463 -9.93 -5.90 27.08
N ARG A 464 -9.68 -4.59 27.23
CA ARG A 464 -10.40 -3.54 26.50
C ARG A 464 -10.05 -3.53 25.02
N GLU A 465 -8.76 -3.55 24.68
CA GLU A 465 -8.29 -3.60 23.29
C GLU A 465 -8.77 -4.88 22.60
N GLU A 466 -8.72 -6.03 23.28
CA GLU A 466 -9.21 -7.31 22.74
C GLU A 466 -10.71 -7.25 22.40
N THR A 467 -11.52 -6.67 23.28
CA THR A 467 -12.97 -6.52 23.06
C THR A 467 -13.26 -5.67 21.82
N ILE A 468 -12.54 -4.57 21.63
CA ILE A 468 -12.69 -3.67 20.48
C ILE A 468 -12.17 -4.32 19.19
N ALA A 469 -11.01 -5.00 19.27
CA ALA A 469 -10.30 -5.54 18.11
C ALA A 469 -10.81 -6.92 17.65
N ARG A 470 -11.60 -7.64 18.46
CA ARG A 470 -12.00 -9.04 18.22
C ARG A 470 -12.48 -9.32 16.81
N GLN A 471 -13.48 -8.55 16.33
CA GLN A 471 -14.04 -8.75 14.99
C GLN A 471 -13.03 -8.38 13.89
N ILE A 472 -12.27 -7.31 14.08
CA ILE A 472 -11.28 -6.83 13.10
C ILE A 472 -10.16 -7.85 12.94
N LEU A 473 -9.65 -8.39 14.06
CA LEU A 473 -8.61 -9.42 14.06
C LEU A 473 -9.09 -10.73 13.47
N LYS A 474 -10.35 -11.10 13.69
CA LYS A 474 -10.96 -12.26 13.02
C LYS A 474 -10.89 -12.08 11.50
N GLU A 475 -11.40 -10.96 10.98
CA GLU A 475 -11.41 -10.67 9.56
C GLU A 475 -10.01 -10.60 8.91
N ILE A 476 -9.02 -10.04 9.63
CA ILE A 476 -7.61 -10.03 9.18
C ILE A 476 -7.05 -11.45 9.13
N ARG A 477 -7.16 -12.21 10.22
CA ARG A 477 -6.62 -13.58 10.31
C ARG A 477 -7.26 -14.50 9.27
N THR A 478 -8.57 -14.38 9.06
CA THR A 478 -9.29 -15.17 8.06
C THR A 478 -8.80 -14.88 6.64
N ARG A 479 -8.66 -13.60 6.25
CA ARG A 479 -8.13 -13.23 4.92
C ARG A 479 -6.69 -13.66 4.71
N LEU A 480 -5.82 -13.45 5.71
CA LEU A 480 -4.45 -13.93 5.66
C LEU A 480 -4.40 -15.46 5.53
N GLY A 481 -5.28 -16.17 6.26
CA GLY A 481 -5.44 -17.62 6.15
C GLY A 481 -5.77 -18.06 4.72
N PHE A 482 -6.75 -17.43 4.06
CA PHE A 482 -7.08 -17.76 2.68
C PHE A 482 -5.92 -17.54 1.71
N LEU A 483 -5.10 -16.50 1.92
CA LEU A 483 -3.91 -16.26 1.11
C LEU A 483 -2.84 -17.36 1.32
N VAL A 484 -2.73 -17.90 2.54
CA VAL A 484 -1.87 -19.05 2.84
C VAL A 484 -2.42 -20.32 2.19
N ASP A 485 -3.74 -20.54 2.23
CA ASP A 485 -4.41 -21.70 1.65
C ASP A 485 -4.17 -21.80 0.14
N VAL A 486 -4.12 -20.66 -0.57
CA VAL A 486 -3.79 -20.60 -2.01
C VAL A 486 -2.28 -20.52 -2.29
N GLY A 487 -1.41 -20.69 -1.29
CA GLY A 487 0.04 -20.75 -1.47
C GLY A 487 0.74 -19.41 -1.74
N LEU A 488 0.17 -18.29 -1.28
CA LEU A 488 0.74 -16.95 -1.44
C LEU A 488 1.43 -16.42 -0.17
N ASP A 489 1.76 -17.31 0.76
CA ASP A 489 2.23 -16.96 2.10
C ASP A 489 3.60 -16.26 2.14
N TYR A 490 4.36 -16.32 1.04
CA TYR A 490 5.65 -15.65 0.83
C TYR A 490 5.52 -14.18 0.43
N LEU A 491 4.35 -13.74 -0.06
CA LEU A 491 4.12 -12.36 -0.45
C LEU A 491 4.02 -11.44 0.76
N THR A 492 4.38 -10.17 0.58
CA THR A 492 4.13 -9.10 1.56
C THR A 492 2.88 -8.32 1.18
N LEU A 493 2.21 -7.70 2.16
CA LEU A 493 0.99 -6.91 1.92
C LEU A 493 1.29 -5.56 1.22
N ASP A 494 2.51 -5.06 1.34
CA ASP A 494 2.97 -3.83 0.69
C ASP A 494 3.49 -4.03 -0.75
N ARG A 495 3.64 -5.28 -1.23
CA ARG A 495 4.03 -5.58 -2.62
C ARG A 495 3.05 -4.94 -3.59
N ALA A 496 3.58 -4.23 -4.59
CA ALA A 496 2.78 -3.57 -5.61
C ALA A 496 2.00 -4.59 -6.45
N ALA A 497 0.70 -4.33 -6.67
CA ALA A 497 -0.17 -5.25 -7.41
C ALA A 497 0.25 -5.42 -8.88
N ALA A 498 0.89 -4.40 -9.45
CA ALA A 498 1.41 -4.41 -10.82
C ALA A 498 2.64 -5.32 -11.00
N THR A 499 3.31 -5.77 -9.94
CA THR A 499 4.48 -6.65 -10.02
C THR A 499 4.13 -8.13 -9.79
N LEU A 500 2.84 -8.44 -9.65
CA LEU A 500 2.36 -9.80 -9.48
C LEU A 500 2.37 -10.54 -10.82
N ALA A 501 2.78 -11.81 -10.80
CA ALA A 501 2.59 -12.71 -11.93
C ALA A 501 1.08 -12.99 -12.14
N GLY A 502 0.70 -13.40 -13.35
CA GLY A 502 -0.71 -13.71 -13.68
C GLY A 502 -1.34 -14.71 -12.70
N GLY A 503 -0.64 -15.82 -12.42
CA GLY A 503 -1.09 -16.81 -11.43
C GLY A 503 -1.15 -16.28 -9.99
N GLU A 504 -0.24 -15.38 -9.58
CA GLU A 504 -0.30 -14.74 -8.25
C GLU A 504 -1.56 -13.87 -8.13
N ALA A 505 -1.81 -13.03 -9.14
CA ALA A 505 -3.00 -12.18 -9.21
C ALA A 505 -4.31 -12.99 -9.19
N GLN A 506 -4.35 -14.08 -9.95
CA GLN A 506 -5.48 -14.99 -10.01
C GLN A 506 -5.76 -15.64 -8.64
N ARG A 507 -4.72 -16.15 -7.97
CA ARG A 507 -4.84 -16.77 -6.65
C ARG A 507 -5.25 -15.77 -5.57
N ILE A 508 -4.81 -14.51 -5.65
CA ILE A 508 -5.30 -13.42 -4.78
C ILE A 508 -6.81 -13.22 -4.97
N ARG A 509 -7.27 -13.19 -6.22
CA ARG A 509 -8.69 -13.04 -6.53
C ARG A 509 -9.49 -14.23 -6.00
N LEU A 510 -8.99 -15.45 -6.17
CA LEU A 510 -9.59 -16.66 -5.59
C LEU A 510 -9.72 -16.58 -4.06
N ALA A 511 -8.65 -16.24 -3.35
CA ALA A 511 -8.68 -16.05 -1.90
C ALA A 511 -9.71 -15.00 -1.46
N THR A 512 -9.82 -13.91 -2.21
CA THR A 512 -10.80 -12.84 -1.94
C THR A 512 -12.24 -13.33 -2.15
N GLN A 513 -12.49 -14.13 -3.20
CA GLN A 513 -13.81 -14.72 -3.44
C GLN A 513 -14.22 -15.71 -2.35
N ILE A 514 -13.31 -16.53 -1.87
CA ILE A 514 -13.58 -17.44 -0.74
C ILE A 514 -13.94 -16.63 0.52
N GLY A 515 -13.24 -15.52 0.76
CA GLY A 515 -13.55 -14.62 1.87
C GLY A 515 -14.88 -13.89 1.79
N SER A 516 -15.46 -13.76 0.60
CA SER A 516 -16.79 -13.15 0.41
C SER A 516 -17.93 -13.98 1.00
N GLY A 517 -17.73 -15.31 1.16
CA GLY A 517 -18.75 -16.22 1.68
C GLY A 517 -20.01 -16.34 0.81
N LEU A 518 -19.93 -15.99 -0.49
CA LEU A 518 -21.06 -16.08 -1.40
C LEU A 518 -21.49 -17.55 -1.64
N MET A 519 -22.79 -17.75 -1.77
CA MET A 519 -23.44 -19.04 -2.06
C MET A 519 -24.32 -18.91 -3.32
N GLY A 520 -24.50 -20.02 -4.04
CA GLY A 520 -25.30 -20.06 -5.27
C GLY A 520 -24.67 -19.33 -6.46
N VAL A 521 -23.36 -19.08 -6.42
CA VAL A 521 -22.57 -18.42 -7.48
C VAL A 521 -21.99 -19.47 -8.42
N LEU A 522 -21.86 -19.11 -9.69
CA LEU A 522 -21.09 -19.86 -10.69
C LEU A 522 -19.68 -19.26 -10.82
N TYR A 523 -18.67 -19.93 -10.29
CA TYR A 523 -17.28 -19.52 -10.46
C TYR A 523 -16.69 -20.15 -11.71
N ILE A 524 -16.06 -19.34 -12.57
CA ILE A 524 -15.44 -19.82 -13.81
C ILE A 524 -13.96 -19.43 -13.79
N LEU A 525 -13.07 -20.42 -13.75
CA LEU A 525 -11.63 -20.26 -13.56
C LEU A 525 -10.86 -20.67 -14.82
N ASP A 526 -9.81 -19.91 -15.15
CA ASP A 526 -8.95 -20.15 -16.32
C ASP A 526 -7.57 -20.65 -15.89
N GLU A 527 -7.35 -21.96 -15.98
CA GLU A 527 -6.06 -22.61 -15.70
C GLU A 527 -5.40 -22.15 -14.37
N PRO A 528 -6.09 -22.30 -13.22
CA PRO A 528 -5.61 -21.81 -11.93
C PRO A 528 -4.31 -22.48 -11.44
N SER A 529 -3.92 -23.62 -12.01
CA SER A 529 -2.65 -24.29 -11.73
C SER A 529 -1.43 -23.57 -12.34
N ILE A 530 -1.63 -22.59 -13.23
CA ILE A 530 -0.51 -21.91 -13.90
C ILE A 530 0.42 -21.20 -12.92
N GLY A 531 1.73 -21.43 -13.13
CA GLY A 531 2.78 -20.86 -12.30
C GLY A 531 2.70 -21.32 -10.85
N LEU A 532 2.08 -22.48 -10.59
CA LEU A 532 2.06 -23.15 -9.29
C LEU A 532 3.00 -24.35 -9.33
N HIS A 533 3.70 -24.60 -8.23
CA HIS A 533 4.51 -25.80 -8.08
C HIS A 533 3.60 -27.00 -7.78
N GLN A 534 3.91 -28.20 -8.29
CA GLN A 534 3.08 -29.41 -8.12
C GLN A 534 2.68 -29.67 -6.65
N ARG A 535 3.62 -29.47 -5.72
CA ARG A 535 3.38 -29.59 -4.27
C ARG A 535 2.21 -28.73 -3.76
N ASP A 536 1.99 -27.55 -4.33
CA ASP A 536 0.96 -26.62 -3.90
C ASP A 536 -0.36 -26.79 -4.68
N ASN A 537 -0.38 -27.64 -5.72
CA ASN A 537 -1.57 -27.96 -6.50
C ASN A 537 -2.66 -28.62 -5.65
N ALA A 538 -2.27 -29.56 -4.77
CA ALA A 538 -3.20 -30.17 -3.82
C ALA A 538 -3.93 -29.16 -2.93
N LYS A 539 -3.27 -28.06 -2.55
CA LYS A 539 -3.89 -26.99 -1.75
C LYS A 539 -4.90 -26.18 -2.57
N LEU A 540 -4.56 -25.90 -3.83
CA LEU A 540 -5.47 -25.25 -4.76
C LEU A 540 -6.73 -26.11 -4.95
N ILE A 541 -6.58 -27.40 -5.24
CA ILE A 541 -7.70 -28.34 -5.40
C ILE A 541 -8.57 -28.34 -4.14
N HIS A 542 -7.98 -28.50 -2.95
CA HIS A 542 -8.72 -28.45 -1.68
C HIS A 542 -9.50 -27.12 -1.52
N THR A 543 -8.90 -26.02 -1.95
CA THR A 543 -9.53 -24.70 -1.92
C THR A 543 -10.72 -24.59 -2.87
N LEU A 544 -10.62 -25.16 -4.08
CA LEU A 544 -11.73 -25.25 -5.03
C LEU A 544 -12.85 -26.12 -4.48
N LEU A 545 -12.54 -27.31 -3.94
CA LEU A 545 -13.52 -28.19 -3.32
C LEU A 545 -14.26 -27.48 -2.17
N ARG A 546 -13.55 -26.73 -1.33
CA ARG A 546 -14.17 -25.93 -0.27
C ARG A 546 -15.11 -24.85 -0.83
N LEU A 547 -14.71 -24.17 -1.90
CA LEU A 547 -15.56 -23.14 -2.54
C LEU A 547 -16.85 -23.77 -3.12
N ARG A 548 -16.76 -25.00 -3.64
CA ARG A 548 -17.91 -25.80 -4.09
C ARG A 548 -18.80 -26.18 -2.90
N ASP A 549 -18.20 -26.72 -1.83
CA ASP A 549 -18.91 -27.25 -0.66
C ASP A 549 -19.66 -26.18 0.13
N ILE A 550 -19.31 -24.89 -0.04
CA ILE A 550 -20.07 -23.75 0.47
C ILE A 550 -21.45 -23.63 -0.23
N GLY A 551 -21.68 -24.33 -1.35
CA GLY A 551 -22.92 -24.29 -2.12
C GLY A 551 -22.78 -23.49 -3.42
N ASN A 552 -21.61 -23.59 -4.07
CA ASN A 552 -21.35 -22.95 -5.36
C ASN A 552 -21.06 -23.99 -6.44
N THR A 553 -21.27 -23.60 -7.69
CA THR A 553 -20.83 -24.38 -8.84
C THR A 553 -19.51 -23.83 -9.34
N ILE A 554 -18.54 -24.69 -9.62
CA ILE A 554 -17.22 -24.29 -10.09
C ILE A 554 -16.99 -24.92 -11.45
N ILE A 555 -16.67 -24.11 -12.45
CA ILE A 555 -16.21 -24.54 -13.76
C ILE A 555 -14.76 -24.12 -13.90
N VAL A 556 -13.87 -25.07 -14.14
CA VAL A 556 -12.44 -24.82 -14.31
C VAL A 556 -12.03 -25.25 -15.71
N VAL A 557 -11.39 -24.36 -16.47
CA VAL A 557 -10.69 -24.75 -17.70
C VAL A 557 -9.30 -25.22 -17.29
N GLU A 558 -9.01 -26.51 -17.48
CA GLU A 558 -7.75 -27.11 -17.00
C GLU A 558 -7.23 -28.24 -17.88
N HIS A 559 -5.92 -28.46 -17.72
CA HIS A 559 -5.13 -29.49 -18.37
C HIS A 559 -4.33 -30.33 -17.38
N ASP A 560 -4.25 -29.90 -16.11
CA ASP A 560 -3.56 -30.62 -15.05
C ASP A 560 -4.27 -31.93 -14.66
N GLU A 561 -3.50 -33.02 -14.58
CA GLU A 561 -4.00 -34.36 -14.30
C GLU A 561 -4.68 -34.46 -12.93
N GLU A 562 -4.07 -33.92 -11.87
CA GLU A 562 -4.61 -33.99 -10.51
C GLU A 562 -5.96 -33.26 -10.41
N THR A 563 -6.06 -32.10 -11.07
CA THR A 563 -7.29 -31.30 -11.10
C THR A 563 -8.40 -32.00 -11.89
N ILE A 564 -8.07 -32.58 -13.05
CA ILE A 564 -9.03 -33.36 -13.84
C ILE A 564 -9.52 -34.57 -13.03
N ARG A 565 -8.62 -35.30 -12.37
CA ARG A 565 -8.98 -36.46 -11.55
C ARG A 565 -9.81 -36.10 -10.31
N ALA A 566 -9.65 -34.89 -9.77
CA ALA A 566 -10.41 -34.39 -8.63
C ALA A 566 -11.81 -33.84 -9.00
N ALA A 567 -12.11 -33.68 -10.30
CA ALA A 567 -13.38 -33.14 -10.77
C ALA A 567 -14.54 -34.10 -10.46
N ASP A 568 -15.69 -33.53 -10.09
CA ASP A 568 -16.93 -34.28 -9.98
C ASP A 568 -17.50 -34.63 -11.37
N HIS A 569 -17.19 -33.79 -12.37
CA HIS A 569 -17.71 -33.91 -13.73
C HIS A 569 -16.74 -33.26 -14.73
N ILE A 570 -16.55 -33.88 -15.89
CA ILE A 570 -15.62 -33.43 -16.92
C ILE A 570 -16.37 -33.22 -18.24
N VAL A 571 -15.99 -32.19 -18.97
CA VAL A 571 -16.42 -31.91 -20.34
C VAL A 571 -15.16 -31.81 -21.21
N ASP A 572 -14.96 -32.80 -22.07
CA ASP A 572 -13.84 -32.81 -23.02
C ASP A 572 -14.28 -32.17 -24.35
N ILE A 573 -13.59 -31.10 -24.77
CA ILE A 573 -13.95 -30.32 -25.96
C ILE A 573 -12.95 -30.52 -27.08
N GLY A 574 -13.49 -30.88 -28.24
CA GLY A 574 -12.89 -30.91 -29.56
C GLY A 574 -11.82 -32.00 -29.72
N PRO A 575 -11.90 -32.89 -30.72
CA PRO A 575 -10.77 -33.76 -31.02
C PRO A 575 -9.60 -32.98 -31.65
N GLY A 576 -9.82 -31.71 -32.03
CA GLY A 576 -8.83 -30.83 -32.65
C GLY A 576 -9.01 -29.36 -32.23
N ALA A 577 -8.19 -28.49 -32.81
CA ALA A 577 -8.22 -27.04 -32.58
C ALA A 577 -8.92 -26.29 -33.73
N GLY A 578 -9.40 -25.07 -33.46
CA GLY A 578 -9.94 -24.19 -34.49
C GLY A 578 -11.18 -24.79 -35.17
N GLU A 579 -11.16 -24.90 -36.50
CA GLU A 579 -12.28 -25.43 -37.28
C GLU A 579 -12.60 -26.90 -36.99
N HIS A 580 -11.59 -27.67 -36.55
CA HIS A 580 -11.70 -29.09 -36.16
C HIS A 580 -12.11 -29.29 -34.69
N GLY A 581 -12.15 -28.21 -33.91
CA GLY A 581 -12.64 -28.20 -32.54
C GLY A 581 -14.13 -27.90 -32.44
N GLY A 582 -14.56 -27.50 -31.25
CA GLY A 582 -15.90 -26.96 -30.99
C GLY A 582 -16.99 -28.01 -30.81
N TYR A 583 -16.62 -29.28 -30.66
CA TYR A 583 -17.52 -30.40 -30.36
C TYR A 583 -17.34 -30.85 -28.91
N VAL A 584 -18.38 -31.39 -28.27
CA VAL A 584 -18.22 -32.13 -27.01
C VAL A 584 -17.86 -33.56 -27.39
N VAL A 585 -16.67 -34.01 -27.02
CA VAL A 585 -16.15 -35.35 -27.35
C VAL A 585 -16.65 -36.36 -26.33
N ALA A 586 -16.46 -36.04 -25.05
CA ALA A 586 -16.85 -36.88 -23.93
C ALA A 586 -17.36 -36.00 -22.80
N GLN A 587 -18.28 -36.55 -22.00
CA GLN A 587 -18.80 -35.86 -20.83
C GLN A 587 -19.19 -36.87 -19.76
N GLY A 588 -18.73 -36.68 -18.52
CA GLY A 588 -19.07 -37.58 -17.41
C GLY A 588 -18.02 -37.55 -16.29
N THR A 589 -17.87 -38.68 -15.62
CA THR A 589 -16.80 -38.92 -14.64
C THR A 589 -15.46 -39.16 -15.34
N VAL A 590 -14.35 -39.14 -14.59
CA VAL A 590 -13.01 -39.49 -15.09
C VAL A 590 -13.02 -40.85 -15.82
N SER A 591 -13.72 -41.84 -15.27
CA SER A 591 -13.83 -43.17 -15.89
C SER A 591 -14.56 -43.15 -17.23
N ASP A 592 -15.57 -42.29 -17.39
CA ASP A 592 -16.29 -42.13 -18.66
C ASP A 592 -15.40 -41.47 -19.72
N ILE A 593 -14.56 -40.50 -19.32
CA ILE A 593 -13.60 -39.85 -20.22
C ILE A 593 -12.53 -40.84 -20.69
N ILE A 594 -11.98 -41.67 -19.79
CA ILE A 594 -10.98 -42.71 -20.13
C ILE A 594 -11.58 -43.78 -21.05
N ALA A 595 -12.87 -44.11 -20.85
CA ALA A 595 -13.55 -45.11 -21.66
C ALA A 595 -13.87 -44.64 -23.09
N GLU A 596 -13.90 -43.33 -23.36
CA GLU A 596 -14.23 -42.76 -24.66
C GLU A 596 -13.01 -42.75 -25.60
N PRO A 597 -12.95 -43.63 -26.63
CA PRO A 597 -11.76 -43.77 -27.47
C PRO A 597 -11.43 -42.52 -28.28
N THR A 598 -12.43 -41.67 -28.55
CA THR A 598 -12.23 -40.43 -29.30
C THR A 598 -11.70 -39.27 -28.44
N SER A 599 -11.69 -39.41 -27.10
CA SER A 599 -11.12 -38.43 -26.18
C SER A 599 -9.60 -38.53 -26.15
N ILE A 600 -8.92 -37.50 -26.66
CA ILE A 600 -7.46 -37.39 -26.53
C ILE A 600 -7.10 -37.29 -25.05
N THR A 601 -7.86 -36.51 -24.28
CA THR A 601 -7.63 -36.38 -22.84
C THR A 601 -7.73 -37.73 -22.13
N GLY A 602 -8.75 -38.53 -22.44
CA GLY A 602 -8.94 -39.87 -21.90
C GLY A 602 -7.82 -40.86 -22.25
N GLN A 603 -7.16 -40.70 -23.40
CA GLN A 603 -6.00 -41.52 -23.79
C GLN A 603 -4.73 -41.21 -22.99
N TYR A 604 -4.61 -40.00 -22.42
CA TYR A 604 -3.47 -39.59 -21.57
C TYR A 604 -3.69 -39.88 -20.08
N LEU A 605 -4.95 -39.91 -19.63
CA LEU A 605 -5.35 -40.25 -18.25
C LEU A 605 -5.31 -41.76 -18.00
#